data_AF-A0A7L3MCX1-F1
#
_entry.id   AF-A0A7L3MCX1-F1
#
_cell.length_a   1.000
_cell.length_b   1.000
_cell.length_c   1.000
_cell.angle_alpha   90.00
_cell.angle_beta   90.00
_cell.angle_gamma   90.00
#
_symmetry.space_group_name_H-M   'P 1'
#
loop_
_entity.id
_entity.type
_entity.pdbx_description
1 polymer ?
#
loop_
_entity_poly.entity_id
_entity_poly.type
_entity_poly.pdbx_seq_one_letter_code
_entity_poly.pdbx_strand_id
1 'polypeptide(L)'
;SIPMKTLKCYNDYNSQVTCTWMEHSEAHDLVGMILYQRDNIKMENKDMFCKRQTENYLRETPDVYVHWVCHKTTDYFGIGVDDIYGFRPKKVLQAELDVDLFQNGK
;
A
#
# COMPACT_ATOMS: atom_id res chain seq x y z
N SER A 1 -9.89 4.61 -3.60
CA SER A 1 -9.14 3.98 -2.51
C SER A 1 -8.44 5.05 -1.67
N ILE A 2 -8.57 5.03 -0.34
CA ILE A 2 -7.86 5.96 0.58
C ILE A 2 -6.33 5.82 0.47
N PRO A 3 -5.75 4.60 0.45
CA PRO A 3 -4.32 4.40 0.22
C PRO A 3 -3.77 5.18 -0.99
N MET A 4 -4.43 5.09 -2.15
CA MET A 4 -3.97 5.82 -3.35
C MET A 4 -4.10 7.33 -3.26
N LYS A 5 -5.18 7.83 -2.64
CA LYS A 5 -5.39 9.28 -2.50
C LYS A 5 -4.40 9.93 -1.52
N THR A 6 -3.89 9.16 -0.58
CA THR A 6 -3.05 9.64 0.53
C THR A 6 -1.58 9.30 0.35
N LEU A 7 -1.24 8.49 -0.65
CA LEU A 7 0.13 8.14 -0.97
C LEU A 7 0.92 9.39 -1.36
N LYS A 8 2.00 9.64 -0.63
CA LYS A 8 3.02 10.64 -0.95
C LYS A 8 4.37 9.97 -0.86
N CYS A 9 5.17 10.07 -1.91
CA CYS A 9 6.52 9.55 -1.95
C CYS A 9 7.50 10.68 -2.23
N TYR A 10 8.62 10.66 -1.54
CA TYR A 10 9.74 11.57 -1.72
C TYR A 10 11.02 10.78 -1.56
N ASN A 11 12.11 11.28 -2.15
CA ASN A 11 13.41 10.64 -2.08
C ASN A 11 14.47 11.65 -1.65
N ASP A 12 15.56 11.15 -1.10
CA ASP A 12 16.71 11.94 -0.66
C ASP A 12 17.76 12.17 -1.77
N TYR A 13 17.50 11.68 -2.99
CA TYR A 13 18.42 11.66 -4.14
C TYR A 13 19.80 11.05 -3.83
N ASN A 14 19.90 10.25 -2.78
CA ASN A 14 21.18 9.69 -2.32
C ASN A 14 21.07 8.18 -2.10
N SER A 15 20.11 7.73 -1.31
CA SER A 15 20.05 6.33 -0.86
C SER A 15 18.65 5.79 -0.59
N GLN A 16 17.65 6.65 -0.44
CA GLN A 16 16.37 6.25 0.12
C GLN A 16 15.18 6.96 -0.54
N VAL A 17 14.15 6.16 -0.80
CA VAL A 17 12.78 6.61 -1.06
C VAL A 17 11.96 6.37 0.20
N THR A 18 11.22 7.39 0.61
CA THR A 18 10.24 7.33 1.70
C THR A 18 8.85 7.61 1.16
N CYS A 19 7.90 6.74 1.49
CA CYS A 19 6.49 6.91 1.15
C CYS A 19 5.65 6.92 2.42
N THR A 20 4.65 7.80 2.46
CA THR A 20 3.63 7.84 3.51
C THR A 20 2.27 7.60 2.91
N TRP A 21 1.41 6.84 3.58
CA TRP A 21 0.03 6.62 3.16
C TRP A 21 -0.88 6.26 4.35
N MET A 22 -2.19 6.30 4.12
CA MET A 22 -3.20 5.99 5.13
C MET A 22 -4.19 4.94 4.65
N GLU A 23 -4.78 4.21 5.60
CA GLU A 23 -5.96 3.36 5.38
C GLU A 23 -6.88 3.38 6.59
N HIS A 24 -8.13 2.92 6.40
CA HIS A 24 -9.03 2.73 7.52
C HIS A 24 -8.58 1.56 8.39
N SER A 25 -8.68 1.70 9.71
CA SER A 25 -8.36 0.66 10.69
C SER A 25 -9.14 -0.64 10.41
N GLU A 26 -10.44 -0.52 10.14
CA GLU A 26 -11.31 -1.67 9.81
C GLU A 26 -10.87 -2.40 8.52
N ALA A 27 -10.45 -1.65 7.50
CA ALA A 27 -9.97 -2.22 6.25
C ALA A 27 -8.61 -2.94 6.43
N HIS A 28 -7.76 -2.39 7.31
CA HIS A 28 -6.49 -3.01 7.69
C HIS A 28 -6.73 -4.38 8.35
N ASP A 29 -7.64 -4.44 9.31
CA ASP A 29 -7.94 -5.68 10.05
C ASP A 29 -8.52 -6.78 9.15
N LEU A 30 -9.30 -6.40 8.13
CA LEU A 30 -9.90 -7.35 7.20
C LEU A 30 -8.91 -7.92 6.17
N VAL A 31 -8.19 -7.05 5.46
CA VAL A 31 -7.38 -7.45 4.29
C VAL A 31 -5.91 -7.10 4.47
N GLY A 32 -5.64 -5.90 4.98
CA GLY A 32 -4.31 -5.30 5.04
C GLY A 32 -3.72 -5.07 3.64
N MET A 33 -3.03 -3.95 3.44
CA MET A 33 -2.46 -3.61 2.15
C MET A 33 -0.93 -3.59 2.19
N ILE A 34 -0.31 -3.98 1.09
CA ILE A 34 1.12 -3.89 0.85
C ILE A 34 1.34 -2.83 -0.24
N LEU A 35 2.12 -1.80 0.09
CA LEU A 35 2.65 -0.86 -0.90
C LEU A 35 3.83 -1.52 -1.63
N TYR A 36 3.82 -1.46 -2.96
CA TYR A 36 4.94 -1.88 -3.79
C TYR A 36 5.31 -0.78 -4.79
N GLN A 37 6.58 -0.78 -5.21
CA GLN A 37 7.09 0.00 -6.33
C GLN A 37 7.41 -0.95 -7.48
N ARG A 38 7.02 -0.59 -8.69
CA ARG A 38 7.43 -1.30 -9.90
C ARG A 38 8.86 -0.88 -10.26
N ASP A 39 9.76 -1.83 -10.32
CA ASP A 39 11.12 -1.64 -10.79
C ASP A 39 11.09 -1.40 -12.31
N ASN A 40 11.56 -0.24 -12.75
CA ASN A 40 11.51 0.15 -14.16
C ASN A 40 12.50 -0.62 -15.05
N ILE A 41 13.57 -1.16 -14.46
CA ILE A 41 14.60 -1.89 -15.20
C ILE A 41 14.20 -3.36 -15.34
N LYS A 42 13.76 -3.97 -14.24
CA LYS A 42 13.41 -5.40 -14.20
C LYS A 42 11.94 -5.71 -14.46
N MET A 43 11.09 -4.68 -14.50
CA MET A 43 9.62 -4.78 -14.59
C MET A 43 8.99 -5.61 -13.46
N GLU A 44 9.67 -5.74 -12.32
CA GLU A 44 9.25 -6.52 -11.16
C GLU A 44 8.59 -5.62 -10.10
N ASN A 45 7.62 -6.15 -9.36
CA ASN A 45 7.02 -5.46 -8.23
C ASN A 45 7.84 -5.73 -6.97
N LYS A 46 8.39 -4.68 -6.36
CA LYS A 46 9.15 -4.74 -5.12
C LYS A 46 8.37 -4.11 -3.98
N ASP A 47 8.12 -4.88 -2.95
CA ASP A 47 7.41 -4.40 -1.76
C ASP A 47 8.24 -3.33 -1.04
N MET A 48 7.55 -2.32 -0.54
CA MET A 48 8.12 -1.29 0.33
C MET A 48 8.12 -1.78 1.77
N PHE A 49 9.16 -1.46 2.53
CA PHE A 49 9.22 -1.82 3.94
C PHE A 49 8.45 -0.80 4.78
N CYS A 50 7.22 -1.15 5.16
CA CYS A 50 6.30 -0.27 5.88
C CYS A 50 6.26 -0.56 7.39
N LYS A 51 6.21 0.50 8.20
CA LYS A 51 5.92 0.45 9.62
C LYS A 51 4.77 1.40 9.95
N ARG A 52 3.92 0.98 10.90
CA ARG A 52 2.88 1.85 11.45
C ARG A 52 3.57 3.00 12.17
N GLN A 53 3.17 4.22 11.85
CA GLN A 53 3.65 5.40 12.56
C GLN A 53 2.92 5.51 13.90
N THR A 54 3.66 5.36 15.00
CA THR A 54 3.12 5.38 16.37
C THR A 54 3.40 6.69 17.12
N GLU A 55 4.32 7.52 16.63
CA GLU A 55 4.74 8.76 17.31
C GLU A 55 4.58 9.99 16.39
N ASN A 56 4.03 11.07 16.96
CA ASN A 56 4.07 12.46 16.49
C ASN A 56 3.15 12.93 15.35
N TYR A 57 2.08 12.22 14.98
CA TYR A 57 0.97 12.93 14.31
C TYR A 57 0.02 13.53 15.36
N LEU A 58 -0.12 14.86 15.27
CA LEU A 58 -1.06 15.69 16.01
C LEU A 58 -2.44 15.01 16.07
N ARG A 59 -3.18 15.27 17.16
CA ARG A 59 -4.52 14.77 17.50
C ARG A 59 -5.64 15.10 16.47
N GLU A 60 -5.29 15.39 15.23
CA GLU A 60 -6.19 15.80 14.15
C GLU A 60 -6.61 14.64 13.26
N THR A 61 -5.91 13.51 13.31
CA THR A 61 -6.32 12.32 12.55
C THR A 61 -7.22 11.45 13.42
N PRO A 62 -8.47 11.19 12.99
CA PRO A 62 -9.35 10.30 13.73
C PRO A 62 -8.69 8.93 13.90
N ASP A 63 -8.91 8.29 15.05
CA ASP A 63 -8.42 6.93 15.40
C ASP A 63 -8.90 5.83 14.42
N VAL A 64 -9.72 6.25 13.44
CA VAL A 64 -10.25 5.49 12.31
C VAL A 64 -9.20 5.26 11.22
N TYR A 65 -8.07 5.98 11.21
CA TYR A 65 -7.03 5.84 10.19
C TYR A 65 -5.68 5.36 10.73
N VAL A 66 -5.11 4.37 10.06
CA VAL A 66 -3.75 3.89 10.29
C VAL A 66 -2.79 4.63 9.35
N HIS A 67 -1.71 5.16 9.92
CA HIS A 67 -0.66 5.86 9.20
C HIS A 67 0.55 4.95 8.99
N TRP A 68 1.03 4.90 7.76
CA TRP A 68 2.16 4.08 7.36
C TRP A 68 3.30 4.94 6.86
N VAL A 69 4.50 4.63 7.34
CA VAL A 69 5.75 5.15 6.80
C VAL A 69 6.51 3.97 6.21
N CYS A 70 6.85 4.07 4.94
CA CYS A 70 7.52 3.01 4.20
C CYS A 70 8.82 3.50 3.60
N HIS A 71 9.84 2.65 3.63
CA HIS A 71 11.15 2.96 3.09
C HIS A 71 11.58 1.90 2.07
N LYS A 72 12.38 2.35 1.12
CA LYS A 72 13.17 1.49 0.23
C LYS A 72 14.51 2.13 -0.04
N THR A 73 15.56 1.33 0.09
CA THR A 73 16.91 1.74 -0.32
C THR A 73 17.08 1.54 -1.81
N THR A 74 17.64 2.53 -2.49
CA THR A 74 17.93 2.50 -3.92
C THR A 74 19.19 3.31 -4.20
N ASP A 75 19.99 2.84 -5.16
CA ASP A 75 21.21 3.49 -5.66
C ASP A 75 20.98 4.19 -7.00
N TYR A 76 19.75 4.12 -7.53
CA TYR A 76 19.38 4.66 -8.83
C TYR A 76 18.25 5.70 -8.73
N PHE A 77 18.57 6.93 -9.12
CA PHE A 77 17.65 8.07 -9.22
C PHE A 77 17.75 8.65 -10.64
N GLY A 78 17.27 7.89 -11.62
CA GLY A 78 17.33 8.30 -13.02
C GLY A 78 16.39 9.46 -13.34
N ILE A 79 16.89 10.46 -14.06
CA ILE A 79 16.07 11.54 -14.62
C ILE A 79 15.27 10.97 -15.81
N GLY A 80 13.96 11.22 -15.85
CA GLY A 80 13.09 10.74 -16.93
C GLY A 80 12.63 9.29 -16.78
N VAL A 81 12.65 8.76 -15.55
CA VAL A 81 12.17 7.42 -15.22
C VAL A 81 10.87 7.56 -14.41
N ASP A 82 9.82 6.85 -14.82
CA ASP A 82 8.52 6.90 -14.14
C ASP A 82 8.50 6.03 -12.89
N ASP A 83 8.40 6.62 -11.70
CA ASP A 83 8.22 5.85 -10.47
C ASP A 83 6.75 5.43 -10.31
N ILE A 84 6.47 4.15 -10.62
CA ILE A 84 5.13 3.58 -10.51
C ILE A 84 4.98 2.86 -9.16
N TYR A 85 3.95 3.26 -8.41
CA TYR A 85 3.58 2.66 -7.14
C TYR A 85 2.19 2.03 -7.20
N GLY A 86 1.98 0.98 -6.43
CA GLY A 86 0.68 0.32 -6.34
C GLY A 86 0.47 -0.36 -5.01
N PHE A 87 -0.75 -0.85 -4.82
CA PHE A 87 -1.13 -1.59 -3.62
C PHE A 87 -1.69 -2.96 -3.97
N ARG A 88 -1.35 -3.95 -3.16
CA ARG A 88 -1.93 -5.29 -3.23
C ARG A 88 -2.36 -5.80 -1.85
N PRO A 89 -3.42 -6.62 -1.76
CA PRO A 89 -3.79 -7.29 -0.52
C PRO A 89 -2.64 -8.09 0.08
N LYS A 90 -2.49 -8.07 1.41
CA LYS A 90 -1.51 -8.90 2.12
C LYS A 90 -1.90 -10.38 2.09
N LYS A 91 -3.19 -10.67 2.04
CA LYS A 91 -3.75 -12.02 1.90
C LYS A 91 -4.50 -12.12 0.58
N VAL A 92 -4.36 -13.24 -0.12
CA VAL A 92 -5.26 -13.58 -1.22
C VAL A 92 -6.61 -13.92 -0.58
N LEU A 93 -7.61 -13.07 -0.79
CA LEU A 93 -8.97 -13.36 -0.36
C LEU A 93 -9.51 -14.48 -1.27
N GLN A 94 -9.55 -15.70 -0.74
CA GLN A 94 -10.26 -16.79 -1.37
C GLN A 94 -11.74 -16.59 -1.04
N ALA A 95 -12.43 -15.78 -1.85
CA ALA A 95 -13.87 -15.62 -1.74
C ALA A 95 -14.51 -16.93 -2.21
N GLU A 96 -14.90 -17.79 -1.27
CA GLU A 96 -15.80 -18.90 -1.57
C GLU A 96 -17.17 -18.29 -1.89
N LEU A 97 -17.53 -18.31 -3.16
CA LEU A 97 -18.86 -17.95 -3.62
C LEU A 97 -19.75 -19.17 -3.40
N ASP A 98 -20.43 -19.23 -2.25
CA ASP A 98 -21.42 -20.27 -1.97
C ASP A 98 -22.69 -19.96 -2.79
N VAL A 99 -22.71 -20.43 -4.05
CA VAL A 99 -23.88 -20.30 -4.93
C VAL A 99 -24.72 -21.54 -4.77
N ASP A 100 -25.83 -21.41 -4.04
CA ASP A 100 -26.84 -22.45 -3.99
C ASP A 100 -27.61 -22.48 -5.33
N LEU A 101 -27.23 -23.39 -6.22
CA LEU A 101 -27.73 -23.50 -7.59
C LEU A 101 -29.14 -24.11 -7.70
N PHE A 102 -29.86 -24.32 -6.60
CA PHE A 102 -31.12 -25.08 -6.60
C PHE A 102 -32.34 -24.26 -6.19
N GLN A 103 -32.70 -23.20 -6.94
CA GLN A 103 -34.07 -22.63 -6.86
C GLN A 103 -34.74 -22.27 -8.19
N ASN A 104 -34.37 -22.93 -9.29
CA ASN A 104 -35.20 -22.90 -10.51
C ASN A 104 -35.82 -24.28 -10.75
N GLY A 105 -36.84 -24.59 -9.95
CA GLY A 105 -37.54 -25.87 -10.00
C GLY A 105 -39.03 -25.76 -9.65
N LYS A 106 -39.81 -25.06 -10.47
CA LYS A 106 -41.11 -25.50 -11.04
C LYS A 106 -41.80 -24.38 -11.81
#